data_AF-A0A7C5XR26-F1
#
_entry.id   AF-A0A7C5XR26-F1
#
_cell.length_a   1.000
_cell.length_b   1.000
_cell.length_c   1.000
_cell.angle_alpha   90.00
_cell.angle_beta   90.00
_cell.angle_gamma   90.00
#
_symmetry.space_group_name_H-M   'P 1'
#
loop_
_entity.id
_entity.type
_entity.pdbx_description
1 polymer ?
#
loop_
_entity_poly.entity_id
_entity_poly.type
_entity_poly.pdbx_seq_one_letter_code
_entity_poly.pdbx_strand_id
1 'polypeptide(L)'
;MLKGVLKRFYEASEAFIEVKEGDFSPEEFTEPLPLIVKVVLVGKGRRRLVNLGALSRVYLFCPELRGFVKDYLDLSVSLDDVFRKHCLYTDWEALSLCPEDAVKDEHPDYSYALRRIREMVERRGCFKSRQR
;
A
#
# COMPACT_ATOMS: atom_id res chain seq x y z
N MET A 1 -11.57 6.80 11.83
CA MET A 1 -11.32 5.37 12.03
C MET A 1 -11.47 4.61 10.72
N LEU A 2 -10.57 3.68 10.45
CA LEU A 2 -10.54 2.83 9.24
C LEU A 2 -11.87 2.14 8.98
N LYS A 3 -12.53 1.62 10.02
CA LYS A 3 -13.85 0.97 9.90
C LYS A 3 -14.91 1.87 9.23
N GLY A 4 -14.90 3.17 9.52
CA GLY A 4 -15.80 4.13 8.89
C GLY A 4 -15.48 4.39 7.42
N VAL A 5 -14.18 4.39 7.06
CA VAL A 5 -13.72 4.48 5.67
C VAL A 5 -14.18 3.27 4.87
N LEU A 6 -14.01 2.06 5.40
CA LEU A 6 -14.41 0.81 4.74
C LEU A 6 -15.93 0.77 4.51
N LYS A 7 -16.72 1.15 5.52
CA LYS A 7 -18.18 1.22 5.37
C LYS A 7 -18.57 2.13 4.21
N ARG A 8 -18.01 3.34 4.17
CA ARG A 8 -18.27 4.31 3.08
C ARG A 8 -17.85 3.75 1.72
N PHE A 9 -16.72 3.07 1.63
CA PHE A 9 -16.23 2.49 0.37
C PHE A 9 -17.22 1.45 -0.20
N TYR A 10 -17.68 0.53 0.65
CA TYR A 10 -18.63 -0.51 0.21
C TYR A 10 -20.03 0.03 -0.11
N GLU A 11 -20.44 1.13 0.51
CA GLU A 11 -21.74 1.77 0.26
C GLU A 11 -21.74 2.64 -1.02
N ALA A 12 -20.59 3.23 -1.37
CA ALA A 12 -20.52 4.21 -2.46
C ALA A 12 -20.77 3.62 -3.86
N SER A 13 -20.57 2.31 -4.06
CA SER A 13 -20.62 1.67 -5.40
C SER A 13 -19.68 2.33 -6.44
N GLU A 14 -18.65 3.03 -5.98
CA GLU A 14 -17.63 3.69 -6.80
C GLU A 14 -16.31 2.92 -6.77
N ALA A 15 -15.42 3.20 -7.73
CA ALA A 15 -14.09 2.55 -7.80
C ALA A 15 -13.14 2.99 -6.66
N PHE A 16 -13.39 4.14 -6.06
CA PHE A 16 -12.66 4.69 -4.93
C PHE A 16 -13.51 5.76 -4.23
N ILE A 17 -13.19 6.08 -2.98
CA ILE A 17 -13.78 7.21 -2.26
C ILE A 17 -12.70 8.20 -1.82
N GLU A 18 -13.10 9.45 -1.58
CA GLU A 18 -12.22 10.45 -0.95
C GLU A 18 -12.22 10.32 0.58
N VAL A 19 -11.01 10.34 1.14
CA VAL A 19 -10.75 10.19 2.58
C VAL A 19 -9.78 11.28 3.00
N LYS A 20 -10.03 11.95 4.13
CA LYS A 20 -9.12 12.99 4.61
C LYS A 20 -7.90 12.34 5.24
N GLU A 21 -6.75 12.99 5.10
CA GLU A 21 -5.56 12.65 5.87
C GLU A 21 -5.88 12.65 7.37
N GLY A 22 -5.48 11.60 8.08
CA GLY A 22 -5.79 11.41 9.50
C GLY A 22 -7.16 10.79 9.80
N ASP A 23 -8.03 10.56 8.79
CA ASP A 23 -9.28 9.81 8.98
C ASP A 23 -9.01 8.35 9.41
N PHE A 24 -7.81 7.83 9.17
CA PHE A 24 -7.34 6.56 9.71
C PHE A 24 -5.81 6.57 9.89
N SER A 25 -5.29 5.64 10.69
CA SER A 25 -3.85 5.40 10.82
C SER A 25 -3.44 4.00 10.35
N PRO A 26 -2.17 3.78 9.96
CA PRO A 26 -1.66 2.47 9.57
C PRO A 26 -1.83 1.40 10.66
N GLU A 27 -1.79 1.79 11.94
CA GLU A 27 -1.97 0.91 13.08
C GLU A 27 -3.37 0.29 13.15
N GLU A 28 -4.36 0.87 12.46
CA GLU A 28 -5.71 0.32 12.37
C GLU A 28 -5.81 -0.88 11.40
N PHE A 29 -4.75 -1.19 10.63
CA PHE A 29 -4.69 -2.42 9.82
C PHE A 29 -4.49 -3.65 10.73
N THR A 30 -5.60 -4.23 11.19
CA THR A 30 -5.61 -5.45 12.03
C THR A 30 -5.78 -6.73 11.22
N GLU A 31 -6.29 -6.63 9.99
CA GLU A 31 -6.54 -7.74 9.08
C GLU A 31 -6.31 -7.30 7.61
N PRO A 32 -5.98 -8.22 6.69
CA PRO A 32 -5.80 -7.87 5.29
C PRO A 32 -7.15 -7.42 4.68
N LEU A 33 -7.17 -6.23 4.09
CA LEU A 33 -8.34 -5.71 3.40
C LEU A 33 -8.36 -6.22 1.95
N PRO A 34 -9.52 -6.40 1.29
CA PRO A 34 -9.54 -6.83 -0.12
C PRO A 34 -8.71 -5.92 -1.04
N LEU A 35 -8.00 -6.48 -2.02
CA LEU A 35 -7.13 -5.72 -2.95
C LEU A 35 -7.88 -4.67 -3.81
N ILE A 36 -9.21 -4.75 -3.86
CA ILE A 36 -10.07 -3.77 -4.53
C ILE A 36 -10.20 -2.45 -3.75
N VAL A 37 -9.94 -2.45 -2.44
CA VAL A 37 -10.18 -1.28 -1.57
C VAL A 37 -9.17 -0.19 -1.89
N LYS A 38 -9.63 0.84 -2.60
CA LYS A 38 -8.84 2.01 -3.00
C LYS A 38 -9.48 3.29 -2.51
N VAL A 39 -8.63 4.24 -2.12
CA VAL A 39 -9.07 5.57 -1.67
C VAL A 39 -8.22 6.64 -2.32
N VAL A 40 -8.80 7.81 -2.50
CA VAL A 40 -8.03 9.03 -2.73
C VAL A 40 -7.85 9.70 -1.39
N LEU A 41 -6.64 9.64 -0.86
CA LEU A 41 -6.26 10.35 0.36
C LEU A 41 -6.09 11.83 0.04
N VAL A 42 -6.74 12.70 0.82
CA VAL A 42 -6.80 14.15 0.60
C VAL A 42 -6.23 14.89 1.81
N GLY A 43 -5.09 15.56 1.62
CA GLY A 43 -4.44 16.43 2.60
C GLY A 43 -4.65 17.90 2.26
N LYS A 44 -3.93 18.82 2.94
CA LYS A 44 -4.06 20.29 2.78
C LYS A 44 -3.59 20.87 1.43
N GLY A 45 -3.39 20.05 0.40
CA GLY A 45 -2.88 20.47 -0.91
C GLY A 45 -2.29 19.35 -1.76
N ARG A 46 -2.14 18.15 -1.18
CA ARG A 46 -1.73 16.94 -1.89
C ARG A 46 -2.86 15.92 -1.86
N ARG A 47 -2.90 15.12 -2.93
CA ARG A 47 -3.82 14.00 -3.07
C ARG A 47 -3.03 12.79 -3.54
N ARG A 48 -3.38 11.60 -3.06
CA ARG A 48 -2.72 10.35 -3.47
C ARG A 48 -3.78 9.27 -3.64
N LEU A 49 -3.81 8.63 -4.81
CA LEU A 49 -4.56 7.39 -4.98
C LEU A 49 -3.77 6.28 -4.29
N VAL A 50 -4.41 5.58 -3.37
CA VAL A 50 -3.79 4.57 -2.53
C VAL A 50 -4.62 3.29 -2.55
N ASN A 51 -3.97 2.15 -2.69
CA ASN A 51 -4.60 0.85 -2.47
C ASN A 51 -4.45 0.42 -0.99
N LEU A 52 -5.52 0.53 -0.22
CA LEU A 52 -5.53 0.10 1.19
C LEU A 52 -5.46 -1.43 1.33
N GLY A 53 -5.99 -2.17 0.35
CA GLY A 53 -5.84 -3.61 0.27
C GLY A 53 -4.38 -4.06 0.15
N ALA A 54 -3.60 -3.34 -0.65
CA ALA A 54 -2.16 -3.60 -0.78
C ALA A 54 -1.40 -3.14 0.47
N LEU A 55 -1.66 -1.92 0.95
CA LEU A 55 -0.95 -1.39 2.13
C LEU A 55 -1.23 -2.16 3.42
N SER A 56 -2.46 -2.62 3.64
CA SER A 56 -2.79 -3.47 4.80
C SER A 56 -1.97 -4.76 4.79
N ARG A 57 -1.81 -5.41 3.63
CA ARG A 57 -0.96 -6.58 3.47
C ARG A 57 0.51 -6.27 3.70
N VAL A 58 1.03 -5.19 3.12
CA VAL A 58 2.41 -4.76 3.37
C VAL A 58 2.64 -4.54 4.86
N TYR A 59 1.73 -3.84 5.53
CA TYR A 59 1.85 -3.54 6.95
C TYR A 59 1.84 -4.80 7.85
N LEU A 60 1.01 -5.77 7.51
CA LEU A 60 0.81 -7.00 8.27
C LEU A 60 1.89 -8.06 8.01
N PHE A 61 2.26 -8.27 6.74
CA PHE A 61 3.12 -9.38 6.32
C PHE A 61 4.58 -8.99 6.10
N CYS A 62 4.91 -7.69 6.03
CA CYS A 62 6.25 -7.19 5.67
C CYS A 62 6.73 -6.16 6.70
N PRO A 63 7.17 -6.60 7.89
CA PRO A 63 7.55 -5.71 9.00
C PRO A 63 8.59 -4.65 8.62
N GLU A 64 9.53 -4.99 7.74
CA GLU A 64 10.57 -4.11 7.22
C GLU A 64 10.03 -2.97 6.34
N LEU A 65 8.83 -3.13 5.76
CA LEU A 65 8.17 -2.13 4.92
C LEU A 65 7.11 -1.31 5.67
N ARG A 66 6.92 -1.52 6.98
CA ARG A 66 6.00 -0.68 7.78
C ARG A 66 6.36 0.79 7.74
N GLY A 67 7.65 1.11 7.67
CA GLY A 67 8.14 2.48 7.50
C GLY A 67 7.65 3.11 6.18
N PHE A 68 7.67 2.33 5.10
CA PHE A 68 7.12 2.78 3.81
C PHE A 68 5.63 3.08 3.93
N VAL A 69 4.83 2.18 4.54
CA VAL A 69 3.38 2.39 4.68
C VAL A 69 3.07 3.69 5.42
N LYS A 70 3.81 3.99 6.50
CA LYS A 70 3.64 5.22 7.29
C LYS A 70 3.95 6.46 6.46
N ASP A 71 5.12 6.50 5.83
CA ASP A 71 5.54 7.65 5.02
C ASP A 71 4.69 7.79 3.73
N TYR A 72 4.16 6.69 3.19
CA TYR A 72 3.32 6.69 2.00
C TYR A 72 1.86 7.10 2.31
N LEU A 73 1.41 7.01 3.56
CA LEU A 73 0.11 7.54 3.98
C LEU A 73 0.20 8.96 4.54
N ASP A 74 1.40 9.44 4.87
CA ASP A 74 1.65 10.83 5.24
C ASP A 74 1.80 11.71 3.98
N LEU A 75 0.84 12.61 3.74
CA LEU A 75 0.86 13.51 2.60
C LEU A 75 1.77 14.72 2.83
N SER A 76 2.26 14.97 4.05
CA SER A 76 3.35 15.92 4.27
C SER A 76 4.67 15.44 3.64
N VAL A 77 4.84 14.12 3.47
CA VAL A 77 5.97 13.50 2.78
C VAL A 77 5.71 13.40 1.27
N SER A 78 6.63 13.93 0.45
CA SER A 78 6.51 13.86 -1.00
C SER A 78 6.80 12.43 -1.52
N LEU A 79 6.27 12.08 -2.70
CA LEU A 79 6.61 10.78 -3.31
C LEU A 79 8.11 10.66 -3.62
N ASP A 80 8.79 11.76 -3.92
CA ASP A 80 10.24 11.78 -4.12
C ASP A 80 10.98 11.46 -2.81
N ASP A 81 10.51 11.98 -1.68
CA ASP A 81 11.12 11.69 -0.37
C ASP A 81 10.83 10.24 0.06
N VAL A 82 9.61 9.75 -0.18
CA VAL A 82 9.27 8.32 0.01
C VAL A 82 10.21 7.45 -0.82
N PHE A 83 10.38 7.78 -2.11
CA PHE A 83 11.25 7.03 -3.00
C PHE A 83 12.72 7.09 -2.57
N ARG A 84 13.24 8.26 -2.19
CA ARG A 84 14.62 8.39 -1.70
C ARG A 84 14.88 7.57 -0.44
N LYS A 85 13.89 7.45 0.43
CA LYS A 85 14.00 6.72 1.70
C LYS A 85 13.79 5.21 1.54
N HIS A 86 12.83 4.79 0.71
CA HIS A 86 12.38 3.40 0.62
C HIS A 86 12.70 2.71 -0.71
N CYS A 87 13.13 3.45 -1.73
CA CYS A 87 13.31 2.97 -3.11
C CYS A 87 11.99 2.46 -3.75
N LEU A 88 10.84 2.93 -3.27
CA LEU A 88 9.51 2.48 -3.70
C LEU A 88 8.63 3.68 -4.07
N TYR A 89 7.90 3.56 -5.18
CA TYR A 89 6.96 4.58 -5.67
C TYR A 89 5.50 4.28 -5.35
N THR A 90 5.12 3.02 -5.20
CA THR A 90 3.71 2.62 -5.13
C THR A 90 3.46 1.53 -4.09
N ASP A 91 2.22 1.44 -3.62
CA ASP A 91 1.75 0.37 -2.76
C ASP A 91 1.93 -1.04 -3.36
N TRP A 92 1.77 -1.18 -4.69
CA TRP A 92 2.02 -2.43 -5.41
C TRP A 92 3.50 -2.81 -5.47
N GLU A 93 4.42 -1.85 -5.61
CA GLU A 93 5.85 -2.13 -5.54
C GLU A 93 6.21 -2.67 -4.15
N ALA A 94 5.69 -2.06 -3.09
CA ALA A 94 5.88 -2.55 -1.74
C ALA A 94 5.29 -3.96 -1.55
N LEU A 95 4.07 -4.20 -2.04
CA LEU A 95 3.44 -5.53 -1.97
C LEU A 95 4.21 -6.59 -2.74
N SER A 96 4.85 -6.23 -3.87
CA SER A 96 5.63 -7.17 -4.68
C SER A 96 6.84 -7.77 -3.96
N LEU A 97 7.32 -7.08 -2.92
CA LEU A 97 8.46 -7.49 -2.10
C LEU A 97 8.05 -8.37 -0.92
N CYS A 98 6.74 -8.51 -0.69
CA CYS A 98 6.22 -9.31 0.40
C CYS A 98 6.31 -10.82 0.15
N PRO A 99 6.26 -11.65 1.22
CA PRO A 99 6.11 -13.10 1.08
C PRO A 99 4.85 -13.46 0.29
N GLU A 100 4.87 -14.59 -0.41
CA GLU A 100 3.72 -15.06 -1.22
C GLU A 100 2.44 -15.23 -0.38
N ASP A 101 2.60 -15.55 0.92
CA ASP A 101 1.49 -15.63 1.89
C ASP A 101 0.66 -14.35 2.00
N ALA A 102 1.22 -13.19 1.65
CA ALA A 102 0.49 -11.92 1.66
C ALA A 102 -0.68 -11.90 0.67
N VAL A 103 -0.62 -12.71 -0.40
CA VAL A 103 -1.62 -12.74 -1.48
C VAL A 103 -2.13 -14.14 -1.81
N LYS A 104 -1.87 -15.13 -0.94
CA LYS A 104 -2.23 -16.53 -1.18
C LYS A 104 -3.74 -16.78 -1.41
N ASP A 105 -4.59 -15.94 -0.81
CA ASP A 105 -6.05 -16.05 -0.87
C ASP A 105 -6.66 -15.21 -2.02
N GLU A 106 -5.82 -14.55 -2.82
CA GLU A 106 -6.24 -13.69 -3.94
C GLU A 106 -6.16 -14.42 -5.29
N HIS A 107 -6.74 -13.82 -6.34
CA HIS A 107 -6.71 -14.41 -7.68
C HIS A 107 -5.26 -14.66 -8.16
N PRO A 108 -4.93 -15.81 -8.79
CA PRO A 108 -3.57 -16.16 -9.19
C PRO A 108 -2.86 -15.13 -10.08
N ASP A 109 -3.61 -14.33 -10.84
CA ASP A 109 -3.07 -13.26 -11.68
C ASP A 109 -2.31 -12.19 -10.88
N TYR A 110 -2.69 -11.97 -9.61
CA TYR A 110 -1.96 -11.04 -8.73
C TYR A 110 -0.54 -11.55 -8.48
N SER A 111 -0.35 -12.84 -8.21
CA SER A 111 0.97 -13.43 -8.02
C SER A 111 1.84 -13.27 -9.26
N TYR A 112 1.27 -13.44 -10.45
CA TYR A 112 1.97 -13.19 -11.72
C TYR A 112 2.39 -11.72 -11.85
N ALA A 113 1.46 -10.79 -11.65
CA ALA A 113 1.73 -9.35 -11.75
C ALA A 113 2.77 -8.89 -10.74
N LEU A 114 2.67 -9.32 -9.48
CA LEU A 114 3.60 -8.98 -8.42
C LEU A 114 5.00 -9.50 -8.70
N ARG A 115 5.16 -10.71 -9.25
CA ARG A 115 6.47 -11.20 -9.69
C ARG A 115 7.12 -10.28 -10.73
N ARG A 116 6.34 -9.79 -11.71
CA ARG A 116 6.85 -8.85 -12.74
C ARG A 116 7.23 -7.50 -12.13
N ILE A 117 6.45 -7.00 -11.18
CA ILE A 117 6.76 -5.75 -10.47
C ILE A 117 8.02 -5.93 -9.62
N ARG A 118 8.16 -7.06 -8.92
CA ARG A 118 9.35 -7.40 -8.13
C ARG A 118 10.61 -7.40 -8.96
N GLU A 119 10.61 -8.06 -10.12
CA GLU A 119 11.73 -8.04 -11.06
C GLU A 119 12.14 -6.60 -11.45
N MET A 120 11.16 -5.71 -11.66
CA MET A 120 11.42 -4.30 -11.97
C MET A 120 12.03 -3.56 -10.78
N VAL A 121 11.52 -3.78 -9.57
CA VAL A 121 12.04 -3.17 -8.34
C VAL A 121 13.46 -3.64 -8.05
N GLU A 122 13.75 -4.94 -8.20
CA GLU A 122 15.09 -5.51 -8.00
C GLU A 122 16.11 -4.97 -9.03
N ARG A 123 15.71 -4.83 -10.30
CA ARG A 123 16.55 -4.20 -11.34
C ARG A 123 16.89 -2.75 -11.06
N ARG A 124 16.07 -2.03 -10.28
CA ARG A 124 16.32 -0.63 -9.89
C ARG A 124 17.58 -0.50 -9.02
N GLY A 125 18.01 -1.55 -8.33
CA GLY A 125 19.29 -1.62 -7.62
C GLY A 125 19.38 -0.78 -6.33
N CYS A 126 18.39 0.05 -6.00
CA CYS A 126 18.35 0.77 -4.72
C CYS A 126 17.65 -0.01 -3.60
N PHE A 127 16.93 -1.09 -3.91
CA PHE A 127 16.34 -1.98 -2.91
C PHE A 127 17.28 -3.17 -2.69
N LYS A 128 18.04 -3.14 -1.59
CA LYS A 128 18.83 -4.30 -1.18
C LYS A 128 17.89 -5.32 -0.56
N SER A 129 17.36 -6.25 -1.36
CA SER A 129 16.71 -7.44 -0.80
C SER A 129 17.74 -8.10 0.12
N ARG A 130 17.45 -8.13 1.42
CA ARG A 130 18.17 -9.04 2.31
C ARG A 130 17.71 -10.43 1.89
N GLN A 131 18.47 -11.06 1.00
CA GLN A 131 18.38 -12.49 0.75
C GLN A 131 18.36 -13.18 2.12
N ARG A 132 17.24 -13.81 2.44
CA ARG A 132 17.13 -14.79 3.52
C ARG A 132 16.99 -16.14 2.86
#